data_AF-A0AAE6UYB0-F1
#
_entry.id   AF-A0AAE6UYB0-F1
#
_cell.length_a   1.000
_cell.length_b   1.000
_cell.length_c   1.000
_cell.angle_alpha   90.00
_cell.angle_beta   90.00
_cell.angle_gamma   90.00
#
_symmetry.space_group_name_H-M   'P 1'
#
loop_
_entity.id
_entity.type
_entity.pdbx_description
1 polymer ?
#
loop_
_entity_poly.entity_id
_entity_poly.type
_entity_poly.pdbx_seq_one_letter_code
_entity_poly.pdbx_strand_id
1 'polypeptide(L)'
;MPKKVLIFCDPGIDDTMALLLAFFIDEIEIVGIVADYGNVPKKMAVENAHFFNNETKNRNIKIFGGSERPLTGAPPVFFTDVHGKQGLGPIIPKVNVTNGEMENFFEVIPLIEQYKDELIIVSLGRLTSLAILFIVCKQLMKQVKSYYVMGGAFLHPGNVTPISEANFYGDPTAANIVLQSTASMYIYPLNVTQYSIITPEMAEYIEAKGKAPLVKPLFDHYYYGYYKDALPHLKGSPFHDTIPILALLDNSMFTYHKSPIVVMTESYAQGASIGEFRSLGESKPFIDWPSHQIAIDFDYNRFFKHFMSLMTGEQF
;
A
#
# COMPACT_ATOMS: atom_id res chain seq x y z
N MET A 1 3.04 21.13 11.36
CA MET A 1 4.21 20.28 11.07
C MET A 1 3.75 19.14 10.18
N PRO A 2 4.56 18.73 9.19
CA PRO A 2 4.20 17.62 8.30
C PRO A 2 4.09 16.31 9.09
N LYS A 3 3.23 15.41 8.61
CA LYS A 3 3.03 14.05 9.14
C LYS A 3 4.26 13.22 8.82
N LYS A 4 4.88 12.61 9.83
CA LYS A 4 6.02 11.71 9.65
C LYS A 4 5.49 10.36 9.18
N VAL A 5 5.83 9.95 7.96
CA VAL A 5 5.29 8.74 7.34
C VAL A 5 6.40 7.75 7.02
N LEU A 6 6.28 6.53 7.55
CA LEU A 6 7.10 5.38 7.18
C LEU A 6 6.26 4.45 6.30
N ILE A 7 6.72 4.18 5.09
CA ILE A 7 5.96 3.42 4.10
C ILE A 7 6.55 2.01 3.98
N PHE A 8 5.71 0.99 4.14
CA PHE A 8 6.02 -0.41 3.83
C PHE A 8 5.35 -0.73 2.50
N CYS A 9 6.11 -1.14 1.50
CA CYS A 9 5.61 -1.35 0.16
C CYS A 9 6.47 -2.37 -0.59
N ASP A 10 6.03 -2.79 -1.77
CA ASP A 10 6.75 -3.71 -2.64
C ASP A 10 6.88 -3.10 -4.04
N PRO A 11 7.63 -1.98 -4.19
CA PRO A 11 7.45 -1.00 -5.24
C PRO A 11 7.19 -1.58 -6.64
N GLY A 12 5.89 -1.69 -6.96
CA GLY A 12 5.33 -1.85 -8.28
C GLY A 12 4.85 -0.52 -8.85
N ILE A 13 4.14 -0.59 -9.97
CA ILE A 13 3.56 0.58 -10.64
C ILE A 13 2.68 1.45 -9.72
N ASP A 14 1.73 0.86 -9.01
CA ASP A 14 0.81 1.55 -8.10
C ASP A 14 1.45 1.99 -6.80
N ASP A 15 2.34 1.19 -6.20
CA ASP A 15 3.16 1.63 -5.06
C ASP A 15 3.99 2.87 -5.44
N THR A 16 4.61 2.87 -6.61
CA THR A 16 5.46 3.99 -7.08
C THR A 16 4.60 5.22 -7.35
N MET A 17 3.38 5.04 -7.85
CA MET A 17 2.40 6.12 -7.96
C MET A 17 2.03 6.70 -6.58
N ALA A 18 1.84 5.84 -5.58
CA ALA A 18 1.54 6.25 -4.21
C ALA A 18 2.71 6.99 -3.55
N LEU A 19 3.94 6.52 -3.75
CA LEU A 19 5.17 7.20 -3.31
C LEU A 19 5.30 8.59 -3.96
N LEU A 20 5.04 8.70 -5.26
CA LEU A 20 5.07 9.97 -5.99
C LEU A 20 3.98 10.93 -5.49
N LEU A 21 2.78 10.42 -5.24
CA LEU A 21 1.68 11.19 -4.67
C LEU A 21 2.05 11.71 -3.28
N ALA A 22 2.58 10.85 -2.41
CA ALA A 22 3.03 11.22 -1.07
C ALA A 22 4.14 12.29 -1.12
N PHE A 23 5.06 12.20 -2.08
CA PHE A 23 6.11 13.18 -2.28
C PHE A 23 5.58 14.58 -2.67
N PHE A 24 4.46 14.65 -3.38
CA PHE A 24 3.85 15.93 -3.77
C PHE A 24 2.94 16.56 -2.70
N ILE A 25 2.70 15.88 -1.59
CA ILE A 25 1.88 16.39 -0.48
C ILE A 25 2.80 17.03 0.56
N ASP A 26 2.80 18.36 0.64
CA ASP A 26 3.65 19.13 1.57
C ASP A 26 3.38 18.80 3.05
N GLU A 27 2.18 18.33 3.37
CA GLU A 27 1.80 17.88 4.70
C GLU A 27 2.33 16.48 5.06
N ILE A 28 3.02 15.80 4.15
CA ILE A 28 3.61 14.47 4.35
C ILE A 28 5.14 14.56 4.23
N GLU A 29 5.83 14.01 5.23
CA GLU A 29 7.26 13.79 5.19
C GLU A 29 7.53 12.29 5.22
N ILE A 30 7.98 11.75 4.09
CA ILE A 30 8.40 10.35 3.99
C ILE A 30 9.74 10.23 4.72
N VAL A 31 9.72 9.67 5.93
CA VAL A 31 10.93 9.51 6.75
C VAL A 31 11.71 8.24 6.39
N GLY A 32 11.03 7.26 5.80
CA GLY A 32 11.66 6.07 5.27
C GLY A 32 10.71 5.18 4.47
N ILE A 33 11.30 4.24 3.75
CA ILE A 33 10.63 3.21 2.97
C ILE A 33 11.19 1.85 3.37
N VAL A 34 10.33 0.92 3.74
CA VAL A 34 10.64 -0.51 3.90
C VAL A 34 10.15 -1.21 2.63
N ALA A 35 11.08 -1.73 1.84
CA ALA A 35 10.79 -2.41 0.59
C ALA A 35 10.77 -3.94 0.80
N ASP A 36 9.58 -4.52 0.67
CA ASP A 36 9.29 -5.94 0.83
C ASP A 36 9.23 -6.68 -0.51
N TYR A 37 9.22 -8.00 -0.44
CA TYR A 37 8.79 -8.81 -1.57
C TYR A 37 7.32 -8.55 -1.90
N GLY A 38 6.99 -8.52 -3.18
CA GLY A 38 5.64 -8.86 -3.54
C GLY A 38 5.22 -8.77 -5.00
N ASN A 39 4.98 -7.58 -5.52
CA ASN A 39 4.77 -7.34 -6.94
C ASN A 39 6.01 -7.83 -7.71
N VAL A 40 7.18 -7.62 -7.10
CA VAL A 40 8.50 -8.10 -7.52
C VAL A 40 9.30 -8.71 -6.36
N PRO A 41 10.39 -9.45 -6.63
CA PRO A 41 11.32 -9.88 -5.58
C PRO A 41 11.86 -8.71 -4.75
N LYS A 42 12.13 -8.93 -3.45
CA LYS A 42 12.65 -7.89 -2.53
C LYS A 42 13.80 -7.07 -3.13
N LYS A 43 14.77 -7.73 -3.76
CA LYS A 43 15.91 -7.06 -4.40
C LYS A 43 15.47 -5.95 -5.36
N MET A 44 14.51 -6.26 -6.21
CA MET A 44 13.99 -5.33 -7.21
C MET A 44 13.13 -4.26 -6.55
N ALA A 45 12.34 -4.61 -5.54
CA ALA A 45 11.60 -3.65 -4.72
C ALA A 45 12.53 -2.60 -4.06
N VAL A 46 13.68 -3.02 -3.51
CA VAL A 46 14.69 -2.11 -2.95
C VAL A 46 15.31 -1.25 -4.06
N GLU A 47 15.71 -1.84 -5.19
CA GLU A 47 16.22 -1.10 -6.36
C GLU A 47 15.21 -0.04 -6.85
N ASN A 48 13.92 -0.37 -6.88
CA ASN A 48 12.82 0.51 -7.27
C ASN A 48 12.61 1.65 -6.26
N ALA A 49 12.70 1.38 -4.95
CA ALA A 49 12.66 2.43 -3.92
C ALA A 49 13.82 3.43 -4.07
N HIS A 50 15.03 2.94 -4.37
CA HIS A 50 16.20 3.79 -4.63
C HIS A 50 16.06 4.55 -5.96
N PHE A 51 15.48 3.93 -6.99
CA PHE A 51 15.17 4.60 -8.24
C PHE A 51 14.22 5.77 -8.00
N PHE A 52 13.12 5.55 -7.27
CA PHE A 52 12.19 6.61 -6.88
C PHE A 52 12.89 7.77 -6.14
N ASN A 53 13.78 7.44 -5.19
CA ASN A 53 14.54 8.44 -4.45
C ASN A 53 15.46 9.28 -5.37
N ASN A 54 16.11 8.63 -6.35
CA ASN A 54 16.95 9.30 -7.34
C ASN A 54 16.15 10.25 -8.25
N GLU A 55 14.99 9.79 -8.73
CA GLU A 55 14.11 10.59 -9.62
C GLU A 55 13.53 11.81 -8.91
N THR A 56 13.11 11.64 -7.65
CA THR A 56 12.58 12.75 -6.83
C THR A 56 13.65 13.64 -6.22
N LYS A 57 14.93 13.23 -6.32
CA LYS A 57 16.10 13.90 -5.72
C LYS A 57 15.98 14.08 -4.21
N ASN A 58 15.19 13.26 -3.52
CA ASN A 58 14.90 13.40 -2.09
C ASN A 58 15.80 12.54 -1.20
N ARG A 59 17.08 12.93 -1.11
CA ARG A 59 18.14 12.16 -0.43
C ARG A 59 17.94 11.92 1.07
N ASN A 60 16.89 12.45 1.68
CA ASN A 60 16.61 12.28 3.11
C ASN A 60 15.78 11.02 3.43
N ILE A 61 15.18 10.40 2.41
CA ILE A 61 14.41 9.16 2.60
C ILE A 61 15.36 8.00 2.87
N LYS A 62 15.24 7.37 4.04
CA LYS A 62 15.95 6.13 4.36
C LYS A 62 15.27 4.94 3.71
N ILE A 63 16.02 4.03 3.12
CA ILE A 63 15.49 2.82 2.48
C ILE A 63 15.97 1.59 3.25
N PHE A 64 15.03 0.71 3.57
CA PHE A 64 15.27 -0.51 4.32
C PHE A 64 14.81 -1.71 3.51
N GLY A 65 15.68 -2.71 3.33
CA GLY A 65 15.29 -4.00 2.77
C GLY A 65 14.50 -4.81 3.79
N GLY A 66 13.24 -5.12 3.49
CA GLY A 66 12.37 -5.89 4.36
C GLY A 66 12.51 -7.42 4.20
N SER A 67 11.39 -8.12 4.27
CA SER A 67 11.26 -9.55 4.09
C SER A 67 11.37 -9.95 2.62
N GLU A 68 11.86 -11.17 2.39
CA GLU A 68 11.95 -11.80 1.06
C GLU A 68 10.83 -12.80 0.79
N ARG A 69 10.11 -13.21 1.84
CA ARG A 69 9.15 -14.30 1.82
C ARG A 69 8.13 -14.15 2.93
N PRO A 70 6.96 -14.80 2.84
CA PRO A 70 5.99 -14.82 3.93
C PRO A 70 6.56 -15.47 5.20
N LEU A 71 5.94 -15.20 6.35
CA LEU A 71 6.32 -15.80 7.64
C LEU A 71 6.31 -17.33 7.63
N THR A 72 5.49 -17.94 6.77
CA THR A 72 5.45 -19.40 6.58
C THR A 72 6.70 -19.96 5.91
N GLY A 73 7.54 -19.11 5.31
CA GLY A 73 8.72 -19.49 4.55
C GLY A 73 8.42 -20.01 3.13
N ALA A 74 7.15 -20.02 2.72
CA ALA A 74 6.74 -20.47 1.40
C ALA A 74 7.37 -19.63 0.27
N PRO A 75 7.60 -20.20 -0.92
CA PRO A 75 8.05 -19.43 -2.07
C PRO A 75 7.05 -18.31 -2.41
N PRO A 76 7.51 -17.05 -2.57
CA PRO A 76 6.62 -15.95 -2.94
C PRO A 76 6.16 -16.07 -4.40
N VAL A 77 4.97 -15.51 -4.66
CA VAL A 77 4.44 -15.30 -6.02
C VAL A 77 4.59 -13.83 -6.38
N PHE A 78 5.02 -13.56 -7.61
CA PHE A 78 5.25 -12.22 -8.15
C PHE A 78 4.27 -11.92 -9.30
N PHE A 79 4.02 -10.64 -9.56
CA PHE A 79 2.97 -10.18 -10.49
C PHE A 79 3.57 -9.37 -11.66
N THR A 80 4.60 -9.92 -12.31
CA THR A 80 5.31 -9.24 -13.40
C THR A 80 4.46 -8.99 -14.65
N ASP A 81 3.34 -9.70 -14.81
CA ASP A 81 2.39 -9.46 -15.91
C ASP A 81 1.62 -8.14 -15.72
N VAL A 82 1.41 -7.73 -14.46
CA VAL A 82 0.73 -6.47 -14.10
C VAL A 82 1.71 -5.31 -14.00
N HIS A 83 2.86 -5.53 -13.35
CA HIS A 83 3.83 -4.46 -13.04
C HIS A 83 5.03 -4.41 -14.00
N GLY A 84 5.12 -5.34 -14.95
CA GLY A 84 6.27 -5.49 -15.83
C GLY A 84 7.45 -6.22 -15.19
N LYS A 85 8.45 -6.55 -16.02
CA LYS A 85 9.58 -7.39 -15.61
C LYS A 85 10.39 -6.79 -14.46
N GLN A 86 10.47 -5.46 -14.40
CA GLN A 86 11.19 -4.72 -13.35
C GLN A 86 10.26 -4.15 -12.26
N GLY A 87 8.94 -4.39 -12.34
CA GLY A 87 7.96 -3.78 -11.43
C GLY A 87 7.57 -2.34 -11.75
N LEU A 88 8.28 -1.67 -12.67
CA LEU A 88 8.06 -0.27 -13.05
C LEU A 88 7.58 -0.13 -14.51
N GLY A 89 6.78 -1.09 -14.97
CA GLY A 89 6.34 -1.17 -16.36
C GLY A 89 7.53 -1.28 -17.33
N PRO A 90 7.67 -0.38 -18.32
CA PRO A 90 8.79 -0.40 -19.27
C PRO A 90 10.09 0.16 -18.70
N ILE A 91 10.08 0.76 -17.50
CA ILE A 91 11.24 1.41 -16.91
C ILE A 91 12.23 0.35 -16.43
N ILE A 92 13.51 0.56 -16.74
CA ILE A 92 14.61 -0.26 -16.22
C ILE A 92 15.42 0.61 -15.25
N PRO A 93 15.31 0.40 -13.93
CA PRO A 93 16.04 1.19 -12.95
C PRO A 93 17.54 0.92 -13.09
N LYS A 94 18.34 1.99 -13.18
CA LYS A 94 19.81 1.90 -13.21
C LYS A 94 20.38 2.05 -11.80
N VAL A 95 19.97 1.16 -10.91
CA VAL A 95 20.36 1.16 -9.50
C VAL A 95 21.03 -0.18 -9.20
N ASN A 96 22.14 -0.13 -8.47
CA ASN A 96 22.74 -1.32 -7.89
C ASN A 96 22.68 -1.17 -6.38
N VAL A 97 22.03 -2.13 -5.72
CA VAL A 97 21.91 -2.19 -4.26
C VAL A 97 22.95 -3.17 -3.71
N THR A 98 23.54 -2.80 -2.57
CA THR A 98 24.50 -3.63 -1.84
C THR A 98 23.78 -4.60 -0.90
N ASN A 99 24.45 -5.67 -0.47
CA ASN A 99 23.88 -6.57 0.54
C ASN A 99 23.54 -5.83 1.85
N GLY A 100 24.31 -4.81 2.22
CA GLY A 100 24.02 -3.98 3.40
C GLY A 100 22.66 -3.29 3.29
N GLU A 101 22.34 -2.70 2.13
CA GLU A 101 21.03 -2.08 1.87
C GLU A 101 19.88 -3.11 1.80
N MET A 102 20.18 -4.37 1.52
CA MET A 102 19.20 -5.46 1.50
C MET A 102 18.93 -6.10 2.87
N GLU A 103 19.86 -5.96 3.81
CA GLU A 103 19.88 -6.65 5.12
C GLU A 103 19.79 -5.68 6.30
N ASN A 104 19.54 -4.39 6.04
CA ASN A 104 19.46 -3.34 7.05
C ASN A 104 18.09 -3.21 7.74
N PHE A 105 17.20 -4.19 7.64
CA PHE A 105 15.80 -4.08 8.10
C PHE A 105 15.67 -3.49 9.52
N PHE A 106 16.46 -3.97 10.47
CA PHE A 106 16.38 -3.54 11.87
C PHE A 106 16.87 -2.10 12.12
N GLU A 107 17.51 -1.46 11.15
CA GLU A 107 17.83 -0.02 11.21
C GLU A 107 16.58 0.87 11.15
N VAL A 108 15.41 0.30 10.83
CA VAL A 108 14.12 0.99 10.94
C VAL A 108 13.73 1.26 12.40
N ILE A 109 14.21 0.46 13.36
CA ILE A 109 13.81 0.57 14.77
C ILE A 109 14.20 1.94 15.37
N PRO A 110 15.45 2.42 15.25
CA PRO A 110 15.81 3.76 15.71
C PRO A 110 14.97 4.88 15.09
N LEU A 111 14.54 4.72 13.83
CA LEU A 111 13.65 5.69 13.18
C LEU A 111 12.25 5.67 13.81
N ILE A 112 11.72 4.49 14.14
CA ILE A 112 10.45 4.37 14.85
C ILE A 112 10.57 4.95 16.26
N GLU A 113 11.67 4.70 16.97
CA GLU A 113 11.95 5.28 18.30
C GLU A 113 12.11 6.81 18.29
N GLN A 114 12.60 7.36 17.18
CA GLN A 114 12.75 8.80 17.01
C GLN A 114 11.40 9.51 16.93
N TYR A 115 10.41 8.92 16.22
CA TYR A 115 9.14 9.58 15.94
C TYR A 115 7.97 9.11 16.81
N LYS A 116 7.95 7.85 17.28
CA LYS A 116 6.97 7.26 18.21
C LYS A 116 5.52 7.71 17.93
N ASP A 117 4.95 8.49 18.86
CA ASP A 117 3.54 8.94 18.86
C ASP A 117 3.21 9.95 17.74
N GLU A 118 4.22 10.41 16.99
CA GLU A 118 4.06 11.22 15.79
C GLU A 118 4.10 10.41 14.50
N LEU A 119 4.63 9.17 14.55
CA LEU A 119 4.84 8.35 13.37
C LEU A 119 3.53 7.75 12.86
N ILE A 120 3.31 7.86 11.56
CA ILE A 120 2.28 7.14 10.83
C ILE A 120 2.95 6.07 9.98
N ILE A 121 2.43 4.84 10.04
CA ILE A 121 2.89 3.75 9.18
C ILE A 121 1.84 3.50 8.10
N VAL A 122 2.25 3.54 6.83
CA VAL A 122 1.42 3.15 5.70
C VAL A 122 1.97 1.83 5.15
N SER A 123 1.13 0.80 5.06
CA SER A 123 1.48 -0.49 4.45
C SER A 123 0.68 -0.65 3.15
N LEU A 124 1.40 -0.67 2.04
CA LEU A 124 0.90 -0.82 0.68
C LEU A 124 1.12 -2.26 0.16
N GLY A 125 2.00 -2.99 0.83
CA GLY A 125 2.34 -4.37 0.51
C GLY A 125 1.95 -5.38 1.57
N ARG A 126 2.60 -6.54 1.45
CA ARG A 126 2.41 -7.72 2.30
C ARG A 126 2.86 -7.37 3.71
N LEU A 127 2.10 -7.77 4.70
CA LEU A 127 2.28 -7.31 6.07
C LEU A 127 3.43 -7.97 6.82
N THR A 128 4.30 -8.71 6.14
CA THR A 128 5.32 -9.58 6.74
C THR A 128 6.33 -8.81 7.58
N SER A 129 6.97 -7.79 7.03
CA SER A 129 7.94 -6.99 7.80
C SER A 129 7.27 -6.23 8.95
N LEU A 130 6.06 -5.73 8.73
CA LEU A 130 5.30 -5.08 9.80
C LEU A 130 4.95 -6.07 10.93
N ALA A 131 4.56 -7.29 10.60
CA ALA A 131 4.31 -8.37 11.57
C ALA A 131 5.59 -8.72 12.34
N ILE A 132 6.75 -8.79 11.67
CA ILE A 132 8.04 -9.02 12.34
C ILE A 132 8.29 -7.93 13.39
N LEU A 133 8.05 -6.65 13.09
CA LEU A 133 8.21 -5.58 14.07
C LEU A 133 7.22 -5.69 15.24
N PHE A 134 5.97 -6.10 15.00
CA PHE A 134 5.03 -6.37 16.09
C PHE A 134 5.44 -7.56 16.97
N ILE A 135 6.12 -8.57 16.40
CA ILE A 135 6.66 -9.71 17.14
C ILE A 135 7.86 -9.28 17.99
N VAL A 136 8.85 -8.61 17.39
CA VAL A 136 10.13 -8.32 18.04
C VAL A 136 10.12 -7.03 18.88
N CYS A 137 9.27 -6.06 18.53
CA CYS A 137 9.27 -4.70 19.09
C CYS A 137 7.86 -4.26 19.55
N LYS A 138 7.03 -5.20 20.02
CA LYS A 138 5.61 -4.97 20.35
C LYS A 138 5.30 -3.68 21.11
N GLN A 139 6.08 -3.35 22.15
CA GLN A 139 5.82 -2.15 22.95
C GLN A 139 6.11 -0.85 22.21
N LEU A 140 7.17 -0.84 21.38
CA LEU A 140 7.49 0.31 20.54
C LEU A 140 6.40 0.51 19.48
N MET A 141 5.96 -0.57 18.83
CA MET A 141 4.91 -0.47 17.81
C MET A 141 3.60 0.07 18.40
N LYS A 142 3.26 -0.23 19.66
CA LYS A 142 2.09 0.37 20.31
C LYS A 142 2.15 1.90 20.47
N GLN A 143 3.34 2.51 20.36
CA GLN A 143 3.51 3.96 20.41
C GLN A 143 3.32 4.61 19.04
N VAL A 144 3.25 3.86 17.94
CA VAL A 144 2.98 4.43 16.61
C VAL A 144 1.57 5.00 16.60
N LYS A 145 1.43 6.24 16.09
CA LYS A 145 0.18 7.00 16.10
C LYS A 145 -0.98 6.27 15.45
N SER A 146 -0.74 5.73 14.25
CA SER A 146 -1.77 5.11 13.42
C SER A 146 -1.17 4.33 12.27
N TYR A 147 -1.94 3.35 11.80
CA TYR A 147 -1.60 2.46 10.70
C TYR A 147 -2.63 2.58 9.58
N TYR A 148 -2.16 2.69 8.34
CA TYR A 148 -2.99 2.74 7.14
C TYR A 148 -2.57 1.58 6.25
N VAL A 149 -3.47 0.65 5.99
CA VAL A 149 -3.13 -0.61 5.31
C VAL A 149 -4.00 -0.76 4.07
N MET A 150 -3.38 -0.85 2.90
CA MET A 150 -4.04 -1.38 1.71
C MET A 150 -4.12 -2.90 1.86
N GLY A 151 -5.33 -3.44 1.84
CA GLY A 151 -5.49 -4.89 1.80
C GLY A 151 -6.88 -5.38 2.18
N GLY A 152 -7.15 -6.62 1.81
CA GLY A 152 -8.43 -7.29 2.04
C GLY A 152 -9.52 -6.93 1.03
N ALA A 153 -10.60 -7.70 1.08
CA ALA A 153 -11.82 -7.50 0.30
C ALA A 153 -13.02 -7.89 1.18
N PHE A 154 -13.96 -6.96 1.38
CA PHE A 154 -15.13 -7.19 2.23
C PHE A 154 -16.40 -7.07 1.41
N LEU A 155 -17.23 -8.11 1.44
CA LEU A 155 -18.47 -8.19 0.64
C LEU A 155 -18.22 -7.95 -0.86
N HIS A 156 -17.03 -8.30 -1.33
CA HIS A 156 -16.53 -7.95 -2.65
C HIS A 156 -15.59 -9.05 -3.16
N PRO A 157 -15.53 -9.29 -4.49
CA PRO A 157 -14.56 -10.21 -5.07
C PRO A 157 -13.11 -9.86 -4.73
N GLY A 158 -12.27 -10.88 -4.63
CA GLY A 158 -10.82 -10.74 -4.58
C GLY A 158 -10.20 -10.48 -5.96
N ASN A 159 -8.90 -10.15 -5.97
CA ASN A 159 -8.11 -9.94 -7.21
C ASN A 159 -7.07 -11.05 -7.45
N VAL A 160 -6.79 -11.90 -6.45
CA VAL A 160 -5.91 -13.08 -6.62
C VAL A 160 -6.70 -14.38 -6.64
N THR A 161 -7.65 -14.51 -5.72
CA THR A 161 -8.66 -15.57 -5.77
C THR A 161 -10.04 -14.91 -5.84
N PRO A 162 -11.13 -15.67 -6.08
CA PRO A 162 -12.48 -15.10 -6.06
C PRO A 162 -12.83 -14.34 -4.77
N ILE A 163 -12.14 -14.60 -3.65
CA ILE A 163 -12.46 -14.07 -2.32
C ILE A 163 -11.27 -13.43 -1.59
N SER A 164 -10.07 -13.38 -2.20
CA SER A 164 -8.85 -12.93 -1.53
C SER A 164 -8.14 -11.83 -2.32
N GLU A 165 -7.74 -10.80 -1.58
CA GLU A 165 -6.91 -9.70 -2.05
C GLU A 165 -5.42 -10.09 -1.95
N ALA A 166 -4.59 -9.60 -2.88
CA ALA A 166 -3.19 -9.97 -3.06
C ALA A 166 -2.30 -9.86 -1.81
N ASN A 167 -2.34 -8.74 -1.09
CA ASN A 167 -1.50 -8.48 0.07
C ASN A 167 -1.87 -9.37 1.26
N PHE A 168 -3.17 -9.51 1.54
CA PHE A 168 -3.64 -10.41 2.60
C PHE A 168 -3.46 -11.89 2.23
N TYR A 169 -3.60 -12.24 0.94
CA TYR A 169 -3.31 -13.58 0.43
C TYR A 169 -1.83 -13.94 0.48
N GLY A 170 -0.96 -12.95 0.23
CA GLY A 170 0.49 -13.13 0.15
C GLY A 170 1.14 -13.51 1.49
N ASP A 171 0.56 -13.07 2.61
CA ASP A 171 0.94 -13.53 3.95
C ASP A 171 -0.21 -13.39 4.96
N PRO A 172 -1.20 -14.31 4.95
CA PRO A 172 -2.37 -14.23 5.84
C PRO A 172 -1.99 -14.39 7.30
N THR A 173 -0.89 -15.10 7.59
CA THR A 173 -0.34 -15.24 8.95
C THR A 173 0.15 -13.90 9.46
N ALA A 174 0.96 -13.17 8.66
CA ALA A 174 1.39 -11.84 9.03
C ALA A 174 0.22 -10.86 9.17
N ALA A 175 -0.76 -10.92 8.26
CA ALA A 175 -1.95 -10.08 8.34
C ALA A 175 -2.69 -10.26 9.67
N ASN A 176 -2.94 -11.50 10.09
CA ASN A 176 -3.55 -11.78 11.39
C ASN A 176 -2.72 -11.28 12.57
N ILE A 177 -1.39 -11.41 12.53
CA ILE A 177 -0.52 -10.90 13.61
C ILE A 177 -0.65 -9.38 13.74
N VAL A 178 -0.63 -8.66 12.62
CA VAL A 178 -0.77 -7.20 12.60
C VAL A 178 -2.15 -6.77 13.11
N LEU A 179 -3.22 -7.39 12.59
CA LEU A 179 -4.61 -7.09 12.96
C LEU A 179 -4.92 -7.36 14.44
N GLN A 180 -4.21 -8.30 15.08
CA GLN A 180 -4.34 -8.59 16.51
C GLN A 180 -3.56 -7.61 17.40
N SER A 181 -2.59 -6.89 16.86
CA SER A 181 -1.55 -6.24 17.67
C SER A 181 -1.88 -4.80 18.10
N THR A 182 -2.83 -4.14 17.44
CA THR A 182 -3.20 -2.73 17.69
C THR A 182 -4.67 -2.47 17.40
N ALA A 183 -5.23 -1.36 17.88
CA ALA A 183 -6.59 -0.90 17.56
C ALA A 183 -6.61 0.37 16.70
N SER A 184 -5.44 0.88 16.30
CA SER A 184 -5.28 2.17 15.62
C SER A 184 -5.07 2.01 14.12
N MET A 185 -5.86 1.15 13.46
CA MET A 185 -5.68 0.81 12.05
C MET A 185 -6.86 1.24 11.18
N TYR A 186 -6.52 1.73 10.00
CA TYR A 186 -7.41 1.98 8.88
C TYR A 186 -7.09 0.99 7.77
N ILE A 187 -8.09 0.25 7.31
CA ILE A 187 -7.98 -0.74 6.25
C ILE A 187 -8.63 -0.17 5.00
N TYR A 188 -7.92 -0.24 3.88
CA TYR A 188 -8.34 0.22 2.55
C TYR A 188 -8.44 -0.99 1.63
N PRO A 189 -9.60 -1.67 1.61
CA PRO A 189 -9.81 -2.91 0.86
C PRO A 189 -10.22 -2.68 -0.60
N LEU A 190 -10.25 -3.76 -1.39
CA LEU A 190 -10.65 -3.73 -2.80
C LEU A 190 -12.04 -3.15 -3.04
N ASN A 191 -12.99 -3.34 -2.12
CA ASN A 191 -14.33 -2.75 -2.23
C ASN A 191 -14.34 -1.21 -2.23
N VAL A 192 -13.20 -0.56 -1.94
CA VAL A 192 -12.99 0.88 -2.09
C VAL A 192 -11.95 1.12 -3.17
N THR A 193 -10.77 0.51 -3.05
CA THR A 193 -9.62 0.85 -3.89
C THR A 193 -9.82 0.48 -5.36
N GLN A 194 -10.72 -0.44 -5.71
CA GLN A 194 -10.99 -0.72 -7.12
C GLN A 194 -11.62 0.45 -7.89
N TYR A 195 -12.17 1.44 -7.18
CA TYR A 195 -12.80 2.59 -7.82
C TYR A 195 -11.87 3.81 -7.90
N SER A 196 -10.60 3.71 -7.46
CA SER A 196 -9.58 4.76 -7.62
C SER A 196 -9.03 4.81 -9.05
N ILE A 197 -9.94 4.97 -10.00
CA ILE A 197 -9.65 4.89 -11.43
C ILE A 197 -8.83 6.11 -11.88
N ILE A 198 -7.72 5.85 -12.54
CA ILE A 198 -7.02 6.83 -13.37
C ILE A 198 -7.28 6.47 -14.82
N THR A 199 -7.72 7.42 -15.63
CA THR A 199 -8.02 7.20 -17.05
C THR A 199 -6.83 7.56 -17.94
N PRO A 200 -6.78 7.06 -19.19
CA PRO A 200 -5.77 7.47 -20.15
C PRO A 200 -5.72 8.99 -20.37
N GLU A 201 -6.87 9.66 -20.40
CA GLU A 201 -6.96 11.12 -20.59
C GLU A 201 -6.34 11.87 -19.40
N MET A 202 -6.50 11.36 -18.17
CA MET A 202 -5.82 11.91 -17.00
C MET A 202 -4.31 11.76 -17.12
N ALA A 203 -3.83 10.57 -17.51
CA ALA A 203 -2.40 10.32 -17.68
C ALA A 203 -1.77 11.19 -18.79
N GLU A 204 -2.44 11.35 -19.92
CA GLU A 204 -2.04 12.24 -21.02
C GLU A 204 -2.01 13.70 -20.58
N TYR A 205 -3.01 14.14 -19.81
CA TYR A 205 -3.03 15.50 -19.28
C TYR A 205 -1.87 15.76 -18.31
N ILE A 206 -1.60 14.83 -17.40
CA ILE A 206 -0.48 14.93 -16.45
C ILE A 206 0.86 14.99 -17.17
N GLU A 207 1.06 14.16 -18.19
CA GLU A 207 2.27 14.19 -19.02
C GLU A 207 2.46 15.55 -19.70
N ALA A 208 1.39 16.11 -20.29
CA ALA A 208 1.44 17.40 -20.96
C ALA A 208 1.82 18.57 -20.02
N LYS A 209 1.55 18.44 -18.71
CA LYS A 209 1.97 19.42 -17.69
C LYS A 209 3.42 19.25 -17.25
N GLY A 210 3.98 18.06 -17.39
CA GLY A 210 5.41 17.79 -17.16
C GLY A 210 5.86 17.77 -15.70
N LYS A 211 4.98 18.02 -14.71
CA LYS A 211 5.33 17.99 -13.27
C LYS A 211 5.64 16.58 -12.78
N ALA A 212 4.90 15.58 -13.26
CA ALA A 212 4.99 14.20 -12.80
C ALA A 212 5.35 13.24 -13.96
N PRO A 213 6.59 13.31 -14.50
CA PRO A 213 6.97 12.60 -15.72
C PRO A 213 6.94 11.08 -15.61
N LEU A 214 6.93 10.53 -14.38
CA LEU A 214 6.83 9.09 -14.15
C LEU A 214 5.40 8.54 -14.35
N VAL A 215 4.37 9.38 -14.27
CA VAL A 215 2.97 8.91 -14.26
C VAL A 215 2.62 8.16 -15.54
N LYS A 216 2.93 8.73 -16.71
CA LYS A 216 2.56 8.13 -17.99
C LYS A 216 3.31 6.82 -18.28
N PRO A 217 4.65 6.72 -18.10
CA PRO A 217 5.36 5.46 -18.25
C PRO A 217 4.91 4.36 -17.29
N LEU A 218 4.55 4.71 -16.05
CA LEU A 218 4.03 3.76 -15.07
C LEU A 218 2.61 3.31 -15.42
N PHE A 219 1.76 4.22 -15.91
CA PHE A 219 0.38 3.92 -16.29
C PHE A 219 0.29 3.05 -17.55
N ASP A 220 1.06 3.40 -18.58
CA ASP A 220 0.94 2.81 -19.91
C ASP A 220 1.41 1.35 -19.99
N HIS A 221 0.91 0.68 -21.03
CA HIS A 221 1.29 -0.69 -21.43
C HIS A 221 0.96 -1.78 -20.42
N TYR A 222 1.68 -1.85 -19.32
CA TYR A 222 1.59 -2.97 -18.38
C TYR A 222 0.33 -2.85 -17.53
N TYR A 223 0.22 -1.78 -16.75
CA TYR A 223 -0.89 -1.61 -15.81
C TYR A 223 -2.21 -1.36 -16.55
N TYR A 224 -2.24 -0.37 -17.45
CA TYR A 224 -3.44 -0.11 -18.25
C TYR A 224 -3.78 -1.26 -19.21
N GLY A 225 -2.79 -1.90 -19.83
CA GLY A 225 -3.04 -3.06 -20.70
C GLY A 225 -3.66 -4.23 -19.95
N TYR A 226 -3.11 -4.57 -18.78
CA TYR A 226 -3.66 -5.62 -17.91
C TYR A 226 -5.12 -5.36 -17.57
N TYR A 227 -5.45 -4.16 -17.06
CA TYR A 227 -6.81 -3.83 -16.66
C TYR A 227 -7.78 -3.74 -17.84
N LYS A 228 -7.32 -3.23 -18.99
CA LYS A 228 -8.12 -3.19 -20.21
C LYS A 228 -8.48 -4.60 -20.70
N ASP A 229 -7.56 -5.55 -20.61
CA ASP A 229 -7.80 -6.93 -21.05
C ASP A 229 -8.61 -7.73 -20.02
N ALA A 230 -8.28 -7.61 -18.74
CA ALA A 230 -8.92 -8.34 -17.65
C ALA A 230 -10.32 -7.79 -17.31
N LEU A 231 -10.49 -6.46 -17.35
CA LEU A 231 -11.70 -5.73 -16.96
C LEU A 231 -12.08 -4.67 -18.01
N PRO A 232 -12.47 -5.07 -19.24
CA PRO A 232 -12.67 -4.16 -20.38
C PRO A 232 -13.81 -3.13 -20.20
N HIS A 233 -14.61 -3.25 -19.15
CA HIS A 233 -15.65 -2.30 -18.79
C HIS A 233 -15.12 -1.11 -17.98
N LEU A 234 -13.92 -1.21 -17.40
CA LEU A 234 -13.26 -0.09 -16.72
C LEU A 234 -12.72 0.90 -17.76
N LYS A 235 -12.90 2.20 -17.49
CA LYS A 235 -12.41 3.30 -18.35
C LYS A 235 -10.96 3.69 -18.06
N GLY A 236 -10.24 2.87 -17.32
CA GLY A 236 -8.93 3.16 -16.77
C GLY A 236 -8.48 2.04 -15.84
N SER A 237 -7.51 2.34 -14.97
CA SER A 237 -6.97 1.36 -14.02
C SER A 237 -7.14 1.86 -12.59
N PRO A 238 -7.50 0.98 -11.63
CA PRO A 238 -7.52 1.31 -10.22
C PRO A 238 -6.09 1.43 -9.70
N PHE A 239 -5.73 2.56 -9.11
CA PHE A 239 -4.44 2.73 -8.44
C PHE A 239 -4.61 2.57 -6.94
N HIS A 240 -4.54 1.31 -6.49
CA HIS A 240 -5.00 0.95 -5.17
C HIS A 240 -4.25 1.66 -4.04
N ASP A 241 -2.94 1.75 -4.17
CA ASP A 241 -2.04 2.22 -3.11
C ASP A 241 -2.06 3.73 -2.92
N THR A 242 -2.63 4.46 -3.87
CA THR A 242 -2.84 5.92 -3.75
C THR A 242 -3.89 6.26 -2.69
N ILE A 243 -4.81 5.32 -2.40
CA ILE A 243 -5.92 5.55 -1.48
C ILE A 243 -5.48 5.75 -0.02
N PRO A 244 -4.65 4.87 0.58
CA PRO A 244 -4.10 5.12 1.91
C PRO A 244 -3.36 6.46 2.03
N ILE A 245 -2.64 6.87 0.98
CA ILE A 245 -1.91 8.14 0.95
C ILE A 245 -2.87 9.33 0.93
N LEU A 246 -3.91 9.30 0.09
CA LEU A 246 -4.91 10.38 0.05
C LEU A 246 -5.74 10.47 1.34
N ALA A 247 -5.95 9.36 2.04
CA ALA A 247 -6.57 9.41 3.36
C ALA A 247 -5.73 10.18 4.39
N LEU A 248 -4.39 10.19 4.25
CA LEU A 248 -3.55 11.06 5.04
C LEU A 248 -3.76 12.54 4.68
N LEU A 249 -4.14 12.88 3.46
CA LEU A 249 -4.43 14.27 3.09
C LEU A 249 -5.83 14.69 3.53
N ASP A 250 -6.85 13.91 3.14
CA ASP A 250 -8.26 14.20 3.38
C ASP A 250 -9.02 12.93 3.81
N ASN A 251 -8.96 12.60 5.09
CA ASN A 251 -9.69 11.45 5.63
C ASN A 251 -11.23 11.60 5.55
N SER A 252 -11.74 12.82 5.28
CA SER A 252 -13.20 13.05 5.18
C SER A 252 -13.79 12.59 3.85
N MET A 253 -12.96 12.19 2.88
CA MET A 253 -13.42 11.59 1.63
C MET A 253 -13.87 10.13 1.78
N PHE A 254 -13.69 9.51 2.96
CA PHE A 254 -13.99 8.10 3.19
C PHE A 254 -15.13 7.90 4.19
N THR A 255 -15.90 6.84 3.98
CA THR A 255 -16.83 6.30 4.99
C THR A 255 -16.25 5.00 5.55
N TYR A 256 -16.33 4.82 6.87
CA TYR A 256 -15.74 3.68 7.57
C TYR A 256 -16.78 2.83 8.31
N HIS A 257 -16.53 1.53 8.34
CA HIS A 257 -17.19 0.56 9.20
C HIS A 257 -16.18 0.00 10.21
N LYS A 258 -16.54 -0.04 11.49
CA LYS A 258 -15.65 -0.52 12.53
C LYS A 258 -15.92 -1.99 12.86
N SER A 259 -14.92 -2.86 12.66
CA SER A 259 -15.05 -4.29 12.94
C SER A 259 -13.69 -4.93 13.28
N PRO A 260 -13.64 -5.97 14.13
CA PRO A 260 -12.49 -6.88 14.12
C PRO A 260 -12.40 -7.60 12.78
N ILE A 261 -11.18 -8.00 12.40
CA ILE A 261 -10.90 -8.61 11.10
C ILE A 261 -10.09 -9.88 11.30
N VAL A 262 -10.51 -10.96 10.65
CA VAL A 262 -9.77 -12.22 10.58
C VAL A 262 -9.43 -12.51 9.13
N VAL A 263 -8.21 -12.95 8.87
CA VAL A 263 -7.78 -13.41 7.55
C VAL A 263 -7.63 -14.93 7.60
N MET A 264 -8.26 -15.63 6.67
CA MET A 264 -8.17 -17.08 6.60
C MET A 264 -6.75 -17.50 6.18
N THR A 265 -6.14 -18.45 6.89
CA THR A 265 -4.74 -18.88 6.64
C THR A 265 -4.63 -20.18 5.86
N GLU A 266 -5.74 -20.88 5.62
CA GLU A 266 -5.76 -22.23 5.07
C GLU A 266 -6.93 -22.41 4.08
N SER A 267 -6.93 -23.55 3.38
CA SER A 267 -7.95 -23.98 2.41
C SER A 267 -8.04 -23.06 1.19
N TYR A 268 -9.06 -23.28 0.34
CA TYR A 268 -9.41 -22.40 -0.77
C TYR A 268 -9.82 -20.98 -0.34
N ALA A 269 -10.01 -20.76 0.97
CA ALA A 269 -10.31 -19.47 1.54
C ALA A 269 -9.07 -18.69 1.99
N GLN A 270 -7.85 -19.22 1.83
CA GLN A 270 -6.62 -18.51 2.22
C GLN A 270 -6.63 -17.06 1.73
N GLY A 271 -6.29 -16.10 2.59
CA GLY A 271 -6.28 -14.67 2.30
C GLY A 271 -7.65 -13.98 2.38
N ALA A 272 -8.76 -14.71 2.51
CA ALA A 272 -10.07 -14.10 2.60
C ALA A 272 -10.22 -13.33 3.93
N SER A 273 -10.56 -12.05 3.85
CA SER A 273 -10.79 -11.18 5.00
C SER A 273 -12.24 -11.23 5.45
N ILE A 274 -12.44 -11.49 6.74
CA ILE A 274 -13.75 -11.61 7.39
C ILE A 274 -13.92 -10.48 8.39
N GLY A 275 -15.00 -9.72 8.25
CA GLY A 275 -15.46 -8.73 9.22
C GLY A 275 -16.95 -8.88 9.51
N GLU A 276 -17.42 -8.28 10.60
CA GLU A 276 -18.83 -8.29 11.00
C GLU A 276 -19.55 -7.08 10.41
N PHE A 277 -20.32 -7.28 9.34
CA PHE A 277 -21.11 -6.24 8.68
C PHE A 277 -22.61 -6.36 8.95
N ARG A 278 -23.05 -7.35 9.75
CA ARG A 278 -24.46 -7.52 10.07
C ARG A 278 -24.88 -6.50 11.12
N SER A 279 -26.06 -5.91 10.95
CA SER A 279 -26.69 -5.04 11.95
C SER A 279 -27.37 -5.88 13.03
N LEU A 280 -26.56 -6.52 13.87
CA LEU A 280 -27.02 -7.24 15.06
C LEU A 280 -27.18 -6.25 16.23
N GLY A 281 -28.08 -6.55 17.18
CA GLY A 281 -28.30 -5.73 18.38
C GLY A 281 -27.10 -5.77 19.35
N GLU A 282 -27.30 -6.25 20.58
CA GLU A 282 -26.16 -6.55 21.48
C GLU A 282 -25.43 -7.82 21.00
N SER A 283 -24.67 -7.74 19.90
CA SER A 283 -23.79 -8.84 19.50
C SER A 283 -22.43 -8.71 20.17
N LYS A 284 -22.05 -9.75 20.93
CA LYS A 284 -20.63 -9.99 21.21
C LYS A 284 -19.87 -10.04 19.87
N PRO A 285 -18.67 -9.45 19.76
CA PRO A 285 -17.90 -9.55 18.54
C PRO A 285 -17.65 -11.03 18.21
N PHE A 286 -17.66 -11.38 16.92
CA PHE A 286 -17.46 -12.78 16.50
C PHE A 286 -16.07 -13.33 16.87
N ILE A 287 -15.15 -12.43 17.25
CA ILE A 287 -13.83 -12.73 17.78
C ILE A 287 -13.40 -11.63 18.77
N ASP A 288 -12.64 -11.99 19.80
CA ASP A 288 -12.11 -11.06 20.82
C ASP A 288 -10.80 -10.40 20.36
N TRP A 289 -10.84 -9.70 19.22
CA TRP A 289 -9.71 -8.95 18.66
C TRP A 289 -10.03 -7.45 18.60
N PRO A 290 -9.00 -6.58 18.54
CA PRO A 290 -9.20 -5.16 18.28
C PRO A 290 -10.03 -4.91 17.02
N SER A 291 -10.88 -3.89 17.06
CA SER A 291 -11.64 -3.46 15.89
C SER A 291 -10.94 -2.33 15.15
N HIS A 292 -10.97 -2.40 13.82
CA HIS A 292 -10.29 -1.48 12.91
C HIS A 292 -11.31 -0.70 12.08
N GLN A 293 -10.90 0.44 11.54
CA GLN A 293 -11.71 1.23 10.61
C GLN A 293 -11.55 0.67 9.20
N ILE A 294 -12.57 0.01 8.67
CA ILE A 294 -12.57 -0.54 7.31
C ILE A 294 -13.24 0.48 6.41
N ALA A 295 -12.53 0.99 5.41
CA ALA A 295 -13.14 1.85 4.41
C ALA A 295 -14.20 1.05 3.63
N ILE A 296 -15.41 1.58 3.55
CA ILE A 296 -16.54 0.96 2.83
C ILE A 296 -16.96 1.74 1.60
N ASP A 297 -16.60 3.02 1.52
CA ASP A 297 -16.89 3.90 0.39
C ASP A 297 -15.91 5.09 0.37
N PHE A 298 -15.76 5.74 -0.78
CA PHE A 298 -15.04 7.01 -0.90
C PHE A 298 -15.59 7.93 -1.99
N ASP A 299 -15.37 9.24 -1.81
CA ASP A 299 -15.74 10.27 -2.78
C ASP A 299 -14.71 10.34 -3.93
N TYR A 300 -15.07 9.77 -5.08
CA TYR A 300 -14.25 9.80 -6.28
C TYR A 300 -13.98 11.22 -6.81
N ASN A 301 -14.90 12.17 -6.65
CA ASN A 301 -14.66 13.54 -7.12
C ASN A 301 -13.57 14.21 -6.29
N ARG A 302 -13.54 13.96 -4.98
CA ARG A 302 -12.44 14.41 -4.12
C ARG A 302 -11.13 13.74 -4.50
N PHE A 303 -11.14 12.43 -4.73
CA PHE A 303 -9.97 11.70 -5.24
C PHE A 303 -9.43 12.36 -6.52
N PHE A 304 -10.28 12.55 -7.52
CA PHE A 304 -9.91 13.16 -8.79
C PHE A 304 -9.28 14.54 -8.59
N LYS A 305 -9.92 15.41 -7.80
CA LYS A 305 -9.40 16.76 -7.53
C LYS A 305 -8.05 16.75 -6.85
N HIS A 306 -7.90 15.97 -5.78
CA HIS A 306 -6.62 15.85 -5.06
C HIS A 306 -5.54 15.29 -5.96
N PHE A 307 -5.81 14.15 -6.62
CA PHE A 307 -4.86 13.48 -7.48
C PHE A 307 -4.41 14.37 -8.65
N MET A 308 -5.35 14.94 -9.41
CA MET A 308 -5.02 15.79 -10.54
C MET A 308 -4.29 17.06 -10.10
N SER A 309 -4.71 17.70 -9.00
CA SER A 309 -4.04 18.90 -8.51
C SER A 309 -2.60 18.63 -8.09
N LEU A 310 -2.37 17.52 -7.37
CA LEU A 310 -1.03 17.11 -6.94
C LEU A 310 -0.13 16.76 -8.13
N MET A 311 -0.63 15.98 -9.10
CA MET A 311 0.17 15.50 -10.23
C MET A 311 0.43 16.56 -11.31
N THR A 312 -0.41 17.60 -11.41
CA THR A 312 -0.27 18.68 -12.41
C THR A 312 0.30 19.97 -11.84
N GLY A 313 0.09 20.24 -10.55
CA GLY A 313 0.37 21.54 -9.92
C GLY A 313 -0.72 22.60 -10.17
N GLU A 314 -1.86 22.21 -10.74
CA GLU A 314 -3.02 23.09 -10.96
C GLU A 314 -4.10 22.85 -9.91
N GLN A 315 -5.14 23.70 -9.89
CA GLN A 315 -6.27 23.54 -8.98
C GLN A 315 -7.50 23.02 -9.75
N PHE A 316 -8.09 21.92 -9.29
CA PHE A 316 -9.28 21.26 -9.86
C PHE A 316 -10.52 21.33 -8.93
#